data_AF-A0A3S4WWU4-F1
#
_entry.id   AF-A0A3S4WWU4-F1
#
_cell.length_a   1.000
_cell.length_b   1.000
_cell.length_c   1.000
_cell.angle_alpha   90.00
_cell.angle_beta   90.00
_cell.angle_gamma   90.00
#
_symmetry.space_group_name_H-M   'P 1'
#
loop_
_entity.id
_entity.type
_entity.pdbx_description
1 polymer ?
#
loop_
_entity_poly.entity_id
_entity_poly.type
_entity_poly.pdbx_seq_one_letter_code
_entity_poly.pdbx_strand_id
1 'polypeptide(L)' 'MAENSREWLLEMTDISKSFPGVKALDKVNLRVRPNSIHALMGRTAPENPPY' A
#
# COMPACT_ATOMS: atom_id res chain seq x y z
N MET A 1 30.13 -8.23 12.37
CA MET A 1 28.93 -8.56 11.58
C MET A 1 27.75 -7.90 12.28
N ALA A 2 27.37 -6.68 11.87
CA ALA A 2 26.18 -6.04 12.42
C ALA A 2 24.98 -6.56 11.64
N GLU A 3 24.28 -7.54 12.20
CA GLU A 3 22.97 -7.93 11.71
C GLU A 3 22.01 -6.78 12.02
N ASN A 4 21.87 -5.85 11.07
CA ASN A 4 20.79 -4.89 11.11
C ASN A 4 19.50 -5.67 10.85
N SER A 5 18.95 -6.28 11.90
CA SER A 5 17.61 -6.85 11.93
C SER A 5 16.60 -5.71 11.82
N ARG A 6 16.52 -5.06 10.65
CA ARG A 6 15.45 -4.13 10.35
C ARG A 6 14.16 -4.95 10.37
N GLU A 7 13.33 -4.71 11.38
CA GLU A 7 12.04 -5.37 11.59
C GLU A 7 11.17 -5.33 10.31
N TRP A 8 11.33 -4.26 9.53
CA TRP A 8 10.65 -4.01 8.27
C TRP A 8 11.66 -3.81 7.14
N LEU A 9 11.46 -4.51 6.03
CA LEU A 9 12.18 -4.30 4.76
C LEU A 9 11.75 -2.98 4.10
N LEU A 10 10.47 -2.65 4.21
CA LEU A 10 9.88 -1.40 3.72
C LEU A 10 8.85 -0.92 4.75
N GLU A 11 8.91 0.35 5.09
CA GLU A 11 7.90 1.04 5.89
C GLU A 11 7.46 2.30 5.16
N MET A 12 6.15 2.46 5.02
CA MET A 12 5.49 3.60 4.40
C MET A 12 4.44 4.11 5.38
N THR A 13 4.55 5.37 5.78
CA THR A 13 3.66 6.00 6.77
C THR A 13 2.84 7.11 6.14
N ASP A 14 1.56 7.16 6.48
CA ASP A 14 0.59 8.19 6.05
C ASP A 14 0.57 8.45 4.53
N ILE A 15 0.76 7.40 3.73
CA ILE A 15 0.81 7.53 2.27
C ILE A 15 -0.57 7.83 1.70
N SER A 16 -0.61 8.81 0.79
CA SER A 16 -1.80 9.18 0.05
C SER A 16 -1.48 9.20 -1.44
N LYS A 17 -2.42 8.76 -2.26
CA LYS A 17 -2.29 8.74 -3.71
C LYS A 17 -3.57 9.23 -4.34
N SER A 18 -3.46 10.21 -5.20
CA SER A 18 -4.59 10.75 -5.96
C SER A 18 -4.32 10.64 -7.46
N PHE A 19 -5.41 10.48 -8.21
CA PHE A 19 -5.52 10.60 -9.65
C PHE A 19 -6.57 11.69 -9.95
N PRO A 20 -6.67 12.23 -11.17
CA PRO A 20 -7.69 13.22 -11.49
C PRO A 20 -9.10 12.75 -11.06
N GLY A 21 -9.76 13.54 -10.20
CA GLY A 21 -11.09 13.22 -9.68
C GLY A 21 -11.19 12.09 -8.64
N VAL A 22 -10.08 11.40 -8.30
CA VAL A 22 -10.10 10.25 -7.38
C VAL A 22 -8.96 10.31 -6.38
N LYS A 23 -9.27 10.23 -5.09
CA LYS A 23 -8.28 9.95 -4.04
C LYS A 23 -8.24 8.44 -3.79
N ALA A 24 -7.25 7.77 -4.38
CA ALA A 24 -7.13 6.32 -4.35
C ALA A 24 -6.61 5.78 -3.01
N LEU A 25 -5.69 6.49 -2.36
CA LEU A 25 -5.20 6.17 -1.02
C LEU A 25 -5.26 7.44 -0.16
N ASP A 26 -5.70 7.31 1.09
CA ASP A 26 -5.74 8.40 2.07
C ASP A 26 -5.12 7.97 3.39
N LYS A 27 -3.96 8.55 3.73
CA LYS A 27 -3.22 8.32 4.98
C LYS A 27 -3.11 6.83 5.37
N VAL A 28 -2.67 6.01 4.43
CA VAL A 28 -2.51 4.57 4.63
C VAL A 28 -1.12 4.27 5.19
N ASN A 29 -1.01 3.23 6.03
CA ASN A 29 0.27 2.72 6.52
C ASN A 29 0.54 1.33 5.95
N LEU A 30 1.76 1.09 5.47
CA LEU A 30 2.20 -0.22 4.96
C LEU A 30 3.57 -0.58 5.53
N ARG A 31 3.68 -1.79 6.07
CA ARG A 31 4.94 -2.37 6.53
C ARG A 31 5.13 -3.74 5.89
N VAL A 32 6.30 -3.97 5.31
CA VAL A 32 6.66 -5.23 4.65
C VAL A 32 7.81 -5.85 5.43
N ARG A 33 7.62 -7.08 5.93
CA ARG A 33 8.71 -7.84 6.57
C ARG A 33 9.61 -8.48 5.52
N PRO A 34 10.93 -8.60 5.78
CA PRO A 34 11.79 -9.45 4.96
C PRO A 34 11.21 -10.87 4.84
N ASN A 35 11.44 -11.52 3.70
CA ASN A 35 11.09 -12.93 3.47
C ASN A 35 9.59 -13.27 3.66
N SER A 36 8.69 -12.36 3.32
CA SER A 36 7.24 -12.57 3.46
C SER A 36 6.47 -12.23 2.18
N ILE A 37 5.37 -12.93 1.96
CA ILE A 37 4.44 -12.68 0.85
C ILE A 37 3.23 -11.92 1.41
N HIS A 38 2.92 -10.77 0.82
CA HIS A 38 1.75 -9.97 1.18
C HIS A 38 0.75 -10.00 0.03
N ALA A 39 -0.51 -10.29 0.34
CA ALA A 39 -1.60 -10.17 -0.62
C ALA A 39 -2.25 -8.80 -0.49
N LEU A 40 -2.46 -8.13 -1.62
CA LEU A 40 -3.27 -6.93 -1.70
C LEU A 40 -4.66 -7.31 -2.22
N MET A 41 -5.69 -6.90 -1.49
CA MET A 41 -7.08 -7.12 -1.87
C MET A 41 -7.84 -5.81 -1.79
N GLY A 42 -8.82 -5.63 -2.67
CA GLY A 42 -9.63 -4.44 -2.73
C GLY A 42 -10.80 -4.61 -3.69
N ARG A 43 -11.73 -3.67 -3.64
CA ARG A 43 -12.80 -3.58 -4.62
C ARG A 43 -12.18 -3.11 -5.94
N THR A 44 -12.42 -3.84 -7.02
CA THR A 44 -12.11 -3.34 -8.36
C THR A 44 -13.09 -2.22 -8.72
N ALA A 45 -12.61 -1.16 -9.37
CA ALA A 45 -13.51 -0.16 -9.92
C ALA A 45 -14.34 -0.81 -11.04
N PRO A 46 -15.65 -0.54 -11.15
CA PRO A 46 -16.43 -1.04 -12.27
C PRO A 46 -15.90 -0.43 -13.57
N GLU A 47 -15.64 -1.25 -14.58
CA GLU A 47 -15.49 -0.77 -15.95
C GLU A 47 -16.81 -0.13 -16.40
N ASN A 48 -16.79 1.21 -16.51
CA ASN A 48 -17.92 2.06 -16.92
C ASN A 48 -19.08 2.12 -15.88
N PRO A 49 -19.20 3.20 -15.07
CA PRO A 49 -20.37 3.36 -14.22
C PRO A 49 -21.63 3.47 -15.09
N PRO A 50 -22.75 2.84 -14.71
CA PRO A 50 -24.02 3.17 -15.34
C PRO A 50 -24.33 4.62 -14.95
N TYR A 51 -24.52 5.47 -15.97
CA TYR A 51 -24.85 6.90 -15.92
C TYR A 51 -23.65 7.86 -15.80
#